data_AF-A0AAN7T769-F1
#
_entry.id   AF-A0AAN7T769-F1
#
_cell.length_a   1.000
_cell.length_b   1.000
_cell.length_c   1.000
_cell.angle_alpha   90.00
_cell.angle_beta   90.00
_cell.angle_gamma   90.00
#
_symmetry.space_group_name_H-M   'P 1'
#
loop_
_entity.id
_entity.type
_entity.pdbx_description
1 polymer ?
#
loop_
_entity_poly.entity_id
_entity_poly.type
_entity_poly.pdbx_seq_one_letter_code
_entity_poly.pdbx_strand_id
1 'polypeptide(L)'
;MAVTRAGARSTNKPRTASKPKNPVSSQATTFTSRSKRVAQTPNDLPILPFPNAAAFESYLQEHHATIPGLHLKHVKKSFSIPSISNTEALEVALCFGWINGQGNSCPEEPDYYLARYTPRRPKSTWSQINVKLAERLIEEGRMRPAGQAAIDAAKADGRWERAYSAPTNMTVPADFQAALDANAAAKSFFDTLGKSERYLVLLKIELASLAARQNRIQALIDNLAVGKVPGSNTATRTLAPPASRVRKARTKPR
;
A
#
# COMPACT_ATOMS: atom_id res chain seq x y z
N MET A 1 -36.55 -57.38 71.09
CA MET A 1 -35.64 -56.42 71.77
C MET A 1 -35.94 -55.05 71.22
N ALA A 2 -36.86 -54.32 71.84
CA ALA A 2 -36.67 -53.41 72.98
C ALA A 2 -36.24 -52.01 72.51
N VAL A 3 -37.21 -51.12 72.24
CA VAL A 3 -37.73 -50.00 73.08
C VAL A 3 -36.88 -48.71 73.00
N THR A 4 -37.57 -47.60 72.71
CA THR A 4 -37.38 -46.21 73.24
C THR A 4 -36.09 -45.45 72.91
N ARG A 5 -36.01 -44.11 72.95
CA ARG A 5 -36.89 -42.91 72.87
C ARG A 5 -35.97 -41.77 73.32
N ALA A 6 -36.07 -40.62 72.64
CA ALA A 6 -35.81 -39.25 73.11
C ALA A 6 -34.44 -38.85 73.73
N GLY A 7 -34.06 -37.59 73.48
CA GLY A 7 -33.09 -36.88 74.32
C GLY A 7 -32.54 -35.62 73.66
N ALA A 8 -32.96 -34.47 74.17
CA ALA A 8 -32.71 -33.12 73.65
C ALA A 8 -31.50 -32.40 74.28
N ARG A 9 -31.11 -31.28 73.65
CA ARG A 9 -30.41 -30.04 74.12
C ARG A 9 -29.14 -29.75 73.30
N SER A 10 -29.09 -28.69 72.50
CA SER A 10 -29.05 -27.24 72.80
C SER A 10 -27.72 -26.78 73.39
N THR A 11 -26.86 -26.16 72.57
CA THR A 11 -26.02 -25.01 72.97
C THR A 11 -25.65 -24.10 71.78
N ASN A 12 -25.91 -22.81 71.97
CA ASN A 12 -25.21 -21.59 71.49
C ASN A 12 -25.14 -21.13 70.01
N LYS A 13 -25.82 -19.98 69.78
CA LYS A 13 -25.53 -18.87 68.84
C LYS A 13 -24.13 -18.22 69.15
N PRO A 14 -23.47 -17.41 68.28
CA PRO A 14 -24.07 -16.25 67.59
C PRO A 14 -23.58 -15.89 66.15
N ARG A 15 -24.55 -15.34 65.40
CA ARG A 15 -24.56 -14.26 64.39
C ARG A 15 -23.28 -13.42 64.15
N THR A 16 -22.80 -13.36 62.90
CA THR A 16 -22.21 -12.18 62.21
C THR A 16 -22.32 -12.43 60.68
N ALA A 17 -23.04 -11.61 59.92
CA ALA A 17 -22.66 -10.32 59.33
C ALA A 17 -22.37 -10.46 57.82
N SER A 18 -23.17 -9.75 57.04
CA SER A 18 -23.26 -9.70 55.59
C SER A 18 -21.97 -9.23 54.92
N LYS A 19 -21.55 -9.90 53.84
CA LYS A 19 -20.46 -9.43 52.97
C LYS A 19 -20.89 -8.22 52.12
N PRO A 20 -20.05 -7.18 51.97
CA PRO A 20 -20.34 -6.03 51.13
C PRO A 20 -19.98 -6.26 49.65
N LYS A 21 -20.63 -5.46 48.81
CA LYS A 21 -20.56 -5.40 47.34
C LYS A 21 -19.18 -4.95 46.84
N ASN A 22 -18.72 -5.55 45.73
CA ASN A 22 -17.53 -5.13 44.99
C ASN A 22 -17.70 -3.71 44.41
N PRO A 23 -16.65 -2.86 44.39
CA PRO A 23 -16.70 -1.59 43.70
C PRO A 23 -16.39 -1.76 42.20
N VAL A 24 -17.07 -0.94 41.40
CA VAL A 24 -16.87 -0.80 39.95
C VAL A 24 -15.53 -0.09 39.73
N SER A 25 -14.58 -0.76 39.07
CA SER A 25 -13.32 -0.18 38.64
C SER A 25 -13.54 0.67 37.39
N SER A 26 -13.27 1.97 37.50
CA SER A 26 -13.19 2.90 36.38
C SER A 26 -11.91 2.63 35.57
N GLN A 27 -12.07 2.12 34.35
CA GLN A 27 -10.94 2.03 33.42
C GLN A 27 -10.65 3.40 32.84
N ALA A 28 -9.49 3.95 33.20
CA ALA A 28 -8.92 5.12 32.55
C ALA A 28 -8.44 4.75 31.14
N THR A 29 -9.05 5.35 30.12
CA THR A 29 -8.66 5.21 28.72
C THR A 29 -7.29 5.85 28.50
N THR A 30 -6.23 5.04 28.46
CA THR A 30 -4.89 5.53 28.15
C THR A 30 -4.77 5.75 26.65
N PHE A 31 -4.72 7.02 26.22
CA PHE A 31 -4.36 7.37 24.86
C PHE A 31 -2.88 7.07 24.63
N THR A 32 -2.57 5.94 24.00
CA THR A 32 -1.20 5.66 23.55
C THR A 32 -0.89 6.55 22.35
N SER A 33 -0.11 7.59 22.59
CA SER A 33 0.55 8.37 21.53
C SER A 33 1.40 7.42 20.67
N ARG A 34 1.07 7.30 19.37
CA ARG A 34 1.95 6.60 18.42
C ARG A 34 3.21 7.43 18.21
N SER A 35 4.32 7.01 18.80
CA SER A 35 5.65 7.52 18.47
C SER A 35 5.87 7.42 16.95
N LYS A 36 6.27 8.53 16.31
CA LYS A 36 6.72 8.53 14.92
C LYS A 36 7.87 7.53 14.80
N ARG A 37 7.68 6.45 14.03
CA ARG A 37 8.73 5.50 13.72
C ARG A 37 9.83 6.26 12.97
N VAL A 38 11.02 6.34 13.55
CA VAL A 38 12.20 6.90 12.88
C VAL A 38 12.48 6.04 11.65
N ALA A 39 12.62 6.67 10.48
CA ALA A 39 12.99 5.95 9.26
C ALA A 39 14.37 5.32 9.46
N GLN A 40 14.53 4.06 9.10
CA GLN A 40 15.79 3.31 9.20
C GLN A 40 16.20 2.85 7.81
N THR A 41 17.52 2.79 7.57
CA THR A 41 18.04 2.21 6.34
C THR A 41 17.76 0.69 6.30
N PRO A 42 17.23 0.15 5.19
CA PRO A 42 17.05 -1.29 5.02
C PRO A 42 18.37 -2.05 5.09
N ASN A 43 18.37 -3.23 5.71
CA ASN A 43 19.56 -4.08 5.86
C ASN A 43 19.38 -5.51 5.32
N ASP A 44 18.29 -5.77 4.58
CA ASP A 44 17.93 -7.11 4.10
C ASP A 44 18.62 -7.51 2.78
N LEU A 45 19.24 -6.56 2.09
CA LEU A 45 19.97 -6.75 0.84
C LEU A 45 21.21 -5.84 0.82
N PRO A 46 22.26 -6.16 0.03
CA PRO A 46 23.43 -5.30 -0.11
C PRO A 46 23.03 -3.93 -0.69
N ILE A 47 23.67 -2.87 -0.17
CA ILE A 47 23.51 -1.49 -0.65
C ILE A 47 24.70 -1.17 -1.57
N LEU A 48 24.44 -0.88 -2.84
CA LEU A 48 25.49 -0.69 -3.85
C LEU A 48 25.26 0.59 -4.67
N PRO A 49 26.28 1.48 -4.80
CA PRO A 49 26.26 2.59 -5.72
C PRO A 49 26.78 2.17 -7.10
N PHE A 50 26.28 2.82 -8.16
CA PHE A 50 26.84 2.68 -9.52
C PHE A 50 26.99 4.06 -10.17
N PRO A 51 28.14 4.35 -10.82
CA PRO A 51 28.39 5.65 -11.43
C PRO A 51 27.59 5.88 -12.73
N ASN A 52 27.21 4.81 -13.43
CA ASN A 52 26.48 4.86 -14.70
C ASN A 52 25.82 3.51 -15.03
N ALA A 53 25.06 3.48 -16.14
CA ALA A 53 24.38 2.28 -16.64
C ALA A 53 25.33 1.11 -16.94
N ALA A 54 26.49 1.37 -17.55
CA ALA A 54 27.43 0.34 -17.94
C ALA A 54 28.00 -0.42 -16.73
N ALA A 55 28.35 0.29 -15.65
CA ALA A 55 28.82 -0.32 -14.42
C ALA A 55 27.75 -1.23 -13.78
N PHE A 56 26.48 -0.82 -13.82
CA PHE A 56 25.38 -1.63 -13.31
C PHE A 56 25.08 -2.84 -14.19
N GLU A 57 25.18 -2.68 -15.52
CA GLU A 57 25.04 -3.76 -16.49
C GLU A 57 26.12 -4.83 -16.30
N SER A 58 27.39 -4.44 -16.18
CA SER A 58 28.49 -5.39 -15.91
C SER A 58 28.25 -6.17 -14.61
N TYR A 59 27.78 -5.49 -13.56
CA TYR A 59 27.45 -6.15 -12.30
C TYR A 59 26.31 -7.18 -12.47
N LEU A 60 25.22 -6.83 -13.17
CA LEU A 60 24.13 -7.77 -13.39
C LEU A 60 24.52 -8.90 -14.34
N GLN A 61 25.42 -8.69 -15.29
CA GLN A 61 25.95 -9.75 -16.15
C GLN A 61 26.51 -10.93 -15.32
N GLU A 62 27.20 -10.63 -14.23
CA GLU A 62 27.83 -11.63 -13.34
C GLU A 62 26.88 -12.16 -12.26
N HIS A 63 25.95 -11.34 -11.76
CA HIS A 63 25.24 -11.63 -10.52
C HIS A 63 23.72 -11.85 -10.67
N HIS A 64 23.09 -11.47 -11.79
CA HIS A 64 21.62 -11.40 -11.90
C HIS A 64 20.87 -12.71 -11.57
N ALA A 65 21.53 -13.86 -11.73
CA ALA A 65 20.94 -15.18 -11.49
C ALA A 65 21.21 -15.73 -10.07
N THR A 66 22.15 -15.15 -9.32
CA THR A 66 22.64 -15.71 -8.05
C THR A 66 22.27 -14.87 -6.84
N ILE A 67 22.18 -13.55 -6.98
CA ILE A 67 21.85 -12.67 -5.87
C ILE A 67 20.32 -12.48 -5.73
N PRO A 68 19.78 -12.38 -4.50
CA PRO A 68 18.34 -12.19 -4.27
C PRO A 68 17.85 -10.76 -4.61
N GLY A 69 18.77 -9.83 -4.84
CA GLY A 69 18.50 -8.42 -5.09
C GLY A 69 19.57 -7.51 -4.49
N LEU A 70 19.38 -6.21 -4.65
CA LEU A 70 20.17 -5.16 -4.02
C LEU A 70 19.32 -3.92 -3.74
N HIS A 71 19.81 -3.05 -2.86
CA HIS A 71 19.37 -1.67 -2.74
C HIS A 71 20.35 -0.79 -3.52
N LEU A 72 19.92 -0.26 -4.66
CA LEU A 72 20.75 0.64 -5.46
C LEU A 72 20.73 2.01 -4.79
N LYS A 73 21.92 2.52 -4.51
CA LYS A 73 22.13 3.83 -3.89
C LYS A 73 22.17 4.91 -4.97
N HIS A 74 21.09 5.68 -5.06
CA HIS A 74 20.95 6.77 -6.00
C HIS A 74 21.22 8.12 -5.34
N VAL A 75 21.92 9.00 -6.05
CA VAL A 75 22.11 10.39 -5.63
C VAL A 75 20.80 11.18 -5.81
N LYS A 76 20.43 11.99 -4.82
CA LYS A 76 19.31 12.92 -4.93
C LYS A 76 19.67 14.04 -5.89
N LYS A 77 18.69 14.49 -6.70
CA LYS A 77 18.87 15.52 -7.74
C LYS A 77 19.46 16.85 -7.26
N SER A 78 19.41 17.15 -5.97
CA SER A 78 20.00 18.35 -5.37
C SER A 78 21.52 18.31 -5.23
N PHE A 79 22.16 17.16 -5.49
CA PHE A 79 23.60 16.96 -5.35
C PHE A 79 24.24 16.64 -6.71
N SER A 80 25.45 17.15 -6.92
CA SER A 80 26.20 17.00 -8.18
C SER A 80 27.22 15.86 -8.10
N ILE A 81 26.78 14.68 -7.65
CA ILE A 81 27.62 13.47 -7.57
C ILE A 81 27.26 12.57 -8.76
N PRO A 82 28.24 12.13 -9.58
CA PRO A 82 27.98 11.19 -10.68
C PRO A 82 27.30 9.90 -10.17
N SER A 83 26.14 9.57 -10.76
CA SER A 83 25.34 8.43 -10.34
C SER A 83 24.40 8.01 -11.46
N ILE A 84 24.16 6.71 -11.57
CA ILE A 84 23.14 6.16 -12.45
C ILE A 84 21.76 6.74 -12.13
N SER A 85 21.05 7.20 -13.15
CA SER A 85 19.66 7.65 -13.00
C SER A 85 18.71 6.48 -12.76
N ASN A 86 17.53 6.74 -12.19
CA ASN A 86 16.49 5.71 -12.06
C ASN A 86 16.09 5.11 -13.41
N THR A 87 16.04 5.94 -14.47
CA THR A 87 15.64 5.49 -15.80
C THR A 87 16.67 4.50 -16.35
N GLU A 88 17.96 4.85 -16.30
CA GLU A 88 19.05 3.97 -16.72
C GLU A 88 19.07 2.67 -15.91
N ALA A 89 18.94 2.76 -14.59
CA ALA A 89 18.91 1.58 -13.73
C ALA A 89 17.72 0.66 -14.02
N LEU A 90 16.53 1.23 -14.27
CA LEU A 90 15.35 0.46 -14.64
C LEU A 90 15.53 -0.24 -16.00
N GLU A 91 16.08 0.45 -17.00
CA GLU A 91 16.33 -0.14 -18.31
C GLU A 91 17.28 -1.34 -18.21
N VAL A 92 18.42 -1.17 -17.54
CA VAL A 92 19.37 -2.27 -17.31
C VAL A 92 18.67 -3.41 -16.56
N ALA A 93 17.93 -3.11 -15.49
CA ALA A 93 17.21 -4.14 -14.73
C ALA A 93 16.22 -4.92 -15.61
N LEU A 94 15.45 -4.25 -16.48
CA LEU A 94 14.51 -4.92 -17.38
C LEU A 94 15.23 -5.89 -18.33
N CYS A 95 16.40 -5.52 -18.85
CA CYS A 95 17.22 -6.39 -19.72
C CYS A 95 17.58 -7.73 -19.04
N PHE A 96 17.75 -7.75 -17.72
CA PHE A 96 18.08 -8.96 -16.96
C PHE A 96 16.87 -9.64 -16.30
N GLY A 97 15.64 -9.21 -16.59
CA GLY A 97 14.42 -9.78 -15.99
C GLY A 97 14.19 -9.32 -14.54
N TRP A 98 14.78 -8.20 -14.17
CA TRP A 98 14.65 -7.57 -12.87
C TRP A 98 13.62 -6.44 -12.89
N ILE A 99 13.25 -5.95 -11.71
CA ILE A 99 12.35 -4.79 -11.52
C ILE A 99 12.80 -3.99 -10.30
N ASN A 100 12.52 -2.68 -10.32
CA ASN A 100 12.64 -1.85 -9.14
C ASN A 100 11.40 -1.94 -8.22
N GLY A 101 11.63 -1.73 -6.93
CA GLY A 101 10.60 -1.63 -5.89
C GLY A 101 10.45 -0.19 -5.39
N GLN A 102 9.79 -0.07 -4.23
CA GLN A 102 9.67 1.22 -3.55
C GLN A 102 11.04 1.72 -3.09
N GLY A 103 11.23 3.04 -3.17
CA GLY A 103 12.40 3.71 -2.63
C GLY A 103 12.30 3.87 -1.11
N ASN A 104 13.45 3.79 -0.44
CA ASN A 104 13.62 4.07 0.98
C ASN A 104 14.54 5.28 1.15
N SER A 105 14.30 6.05 2.22
CA SER A 105 15.27 7.05 2.67
C SER A 105 16.57 6.39 3.09
N CYS A 106 17.68 7.11 2.96
CA CYS A 106 18.96 6.77 3.57
C CYS A 106 19.27 7.86 4.62
N PRO A 107 18.82 7.72 5.88
CA PRO A 107 18.97 8.76 6.89
C PRO A 107 20.43 9.07 7.22
N GLU A 108 21.30 8.07 7.17
CA GLU A 108 22.73 8.18 7.48
C GLU A 108 23.49 8.94 6.37
N GLU A 109 22.96 8.97 5.15
CA GLU A 109 23.57 9.63 4.01
C GLU A 109 22.53 10.47 3.25
N PRO A 110 22.29 11.73 3.67
CA PRO A 110 21.17 12.54 3.21
C PRO A 110 21.24 12.89 1.73
N ASP A 111 22.39 12.72 1.08
CA ASP A 111 22.59 12.97 -0.34
C ASP A 111 21.99 11.84 -1.21
N TYR A 112 21.63 10.73 -0.58
CA TYR A 112 21.20 9.51 -1.26
C TYR A 112 19.80 9.05 -0.87
N TYR A 113 19.21 8.26 -1.75
CA TYR A 113 18.07 7.40 -1.45
C TYR A 113 18.34 6.03 -2.02
N LEU A 114 17.64 5.03 -1.50
CA LEU A 114 17.81 3.64 -1.88
C LEU A 114 16.61 3.20 -2.71
N ALA A 115 16.83 2.55 -3.85
CA ALA A 115 15.78 1.88 -4.58
C ALA A 115 16.08 0.38 -4.62
N ARG A 116 15.12 -0.44 -4.21
CA ARG A 116 15.29 -1.89 -4.25
C ARG A 116 15.24 -2.38 -5.70
N TYR A 117 16.16 -3.23 -6.11
CA TYR A 117 16.12 -3.94 -7.40
C TYR A 117 16.20 -5.45 -7.12
N THR A 118 15.31 -6.22 -7.74
CA THR A 118 15.22 -7.67 -7.54
C THR A 118 14.83 -8.38 -8.83
N PRO A 119 15.19 -9.67 -8.99
CA PRO A 119 14.59 -10.52 -10.03
C PRO A 119 13.06 -10.46 -9.97
N ARG A 120 12.40 -10.44 -11.12
CA ARG A 120 10.92 -10.51 -11.17
C ARG A 120 10.47 -11.86 -10.61
N ARG A 121 9.48 -11.82 -9.73
CA ARG A 121 8.80 -13.03 -9.26
C ARG A 121 7.90 -13.56 -10.37
N PRO A 122 7.57 -14.86 -10.40
CA PRO A 122 6.75 -15.45 -11.47
C PRO A 122 5.42 -14.72 -11.73
N LYS A 123 4.81 -14.13 -10.69
CA LYS A 123 3.53 -13.41 -10.78
C LYS A 123 3.66 -11.89 -10.68
N SER A 124 4.87 -11.34 -10.85
CA SER A 124 5.08 -9.89 -10.86
C SER A 124 4.25 -9.23 -11.96
N THR A 125 3.56 -8.15 -11.62
CA THR A 125 2.76 -7.37 -12.57
C THR A 125 3.64 -6.55 -13.50
N TRP A 126 3.08 -6.17 -14.65
CA TRP A 126 3.69 -5.29 -15.61
C TRP A 126 2.93 -3.97 -15.66
N SER A 127 3.66 -2.89 -15.90
CA SER A 127 3.11 -1.57 -16.19
C SER A 127 3.26 -1.30 -17.68
N GLN A 128 2.39 -0.49 -18.27
CA GLN A 128 2.53 -0.07 -19.67
C GLN A 128 3.84 0.68 -19.91
N ILE A 129 4.38 1.36 -18.90
CA ILE A 129 5.71 2.00 -18.97
C ILE A 129 6.80 0.94 -19.15
N ASN A 130 6.77 -0.11 -18.33
CA ASN A 130 7.76 -1.19 -18.41
C ASN A 130 7.63 -2.01 -19.70
N VAL A 131 6.40 -2.22 -20.18
CA VAL A 131 6.13 -2.85 -21.49
C VAL A 131 6.80 -2.05 -22.60
N LYS A 132 6.52 -0.75 -22.69
CA LYS A 132 7.12 0.13 -23.71
C LYS A 132 8.65 0.19 -23.64
N LEU A 133 9.20 0.26 -22.42
CA LEU A 133 10.65 0.22 -22.23
C LEU A 133 11.22 -1.11 -22.71
N ALA A 134 10.61 -2.23 -22.34
CA ALA A 134 11.07 -3.55 -22.76
C ALA A 134 10.99 -3.74 -24.28
N GLU A 135 9.91 -3.29 -24.93
CA GLU A 135 9.78 -3.31 -26.39
C GLU A 135 10.91 -2.53 -27.08
N ARG A 136 11.16 -1.29 -26.64
CA ARG A 136 12.28 -0.51 -27.14
C ARG A 136 13.64 -1.20 -26.91
N LEU A 137 13.86 -1.78 -25.73
CA LEU A 137 15.11 -2.47 -25.40
C LEU A 137 15.33 -3.74 -26.24
N ILE A 138 14.25 -4.39 -26.70
CA ILE A 138 14.32 -5.48 -27.68
C ILE A 138 14.74 -4.92 -29.05
N GLU A 139 14.10 -3.84 -29.51
CA GLU A 139 14.42 -3.19 -30.78
C GLU A 139 15.88 -2.69 -30.82
N GLU A 140 16.38 -2.19 -29.70
CA GLU A 140 17.78 -1.75 -29.52
C GLU A 140 18.78 -2.92 -29.38
N GLY A 141 18.33 -4.18 -29.33
CA GLY A 141 19.20 -5.35 -29.15
C GLY A 141 19.85 -5.46 -27.77
N ARG A 142 19.33 -4.74 -26.77
CA ARG A 142 19.87 -4.70 -25.40
C ARG A 142 19.30 -5.78 -24.49
N MET A 143 18.14 -6.34 -24.83
CA MET A 143 17.46 -7.36 -24.03
C MET A 143 18.33 -8.61 -23.88
N ARG A 144 18.49 -9.12 -22.64
CA ARG A 144 19.23 -10.35 -22.36
C ARG A 144 18.27 -11.55 -22.24
N PRO A 145 18.77 -12.80 -22.33
CA PRO A 145 17.92 -13.99 -22.25
C PRO A 145 17.03 -14.05 -21.01
N ALA A 146 17.53 -13.62 -19.84
CA ALA A 146 16.73 -13.57 -18.61
C ALA A 146 15.59 -12.55 -18.68
N GLY A 147 15.81 -11.38 -19.27
CA GLY A 147 14.77 -10.39 -19.52
C GLY A 147 13.72 -10.89 -20.51
N GLN A 148 14.16 -11.50 -21.61
CA GLN A 148 13.25 -12.09 -22.59
C GLN A 148 12.38 -13.19 -21.98
N ALA A 149 12.97 -14.10 -21.18
CA ALA A 149 12.22 -15.13 -20.48
C ALA A 149 11.13 -14.57 -19.55
N ALA A 150 11.42 -13.45 -18.87
CA ALA A 150 10.43 -12.78 -18.02
C ALA A 150 9.28 -12.15 -18.83
N ILE A 151 9.57 -11.66 -20.03
CA ILE A 151 8.58 -11.12 -20.98
C ILE A 151 7.71 -12.24 -21.53
N ASP A 152 8.32 -13.32 -22.01
CA ASP A 152 7.61 -14.48 -22.58
C ASP A 152 6.68 -15.12 -21.54
N ALA A 153 7.16 -15.30 -20.31
CA ALA A 153 6.33 -15.79 -19.21
C ALA A 153 5.13 -14.88 -18.92
N ALA A 154 5.28 -13.56 -19.07
CA ALA A 154 4.20 -12.60 -18.86
C ALA A 154 3.19 -12.54 -20.01
N LYS A 155 3.64 -12.78 -21.25
CA LYS A 155 2.75 -12.94 -22.41
C LYS A 155 1.97 -14.24 -22.31
N ALA A 156 2.63 -15.34 -21.92
CA ALA A 156 2.01 -16.66 -21.81
C ALA A 156 0.83 -16.71 -20.81
N ASP A 157 0.87 -15.90 -19.75
CA ASP A 157 -0.19 -15.84 -18.73
C ASP A 157 -1.04 -14.54 -18.75
N GLY A 158 -0.93 -13.77 -19.84
CA GLY A 158 -1.73 -12.58 -20.09
C GLY A 158 -1.41 -11.39 -19.18
N ARG A 159 -0.32 -11.42 -18.38
CA ARG A 159 0.09 -10.27 -17.56
C ARG A 159 0.65 -9.13 -18.39
N TRP A 160 1.23 -9.43 -19.54
CA TRP A 160 1.75 -8.45 -20.49
C TRP A 160 0.63 -7.56 -21.05
N GLU A 161 -0.44 -8.18 -21.53
CA GLU A 161 -1.61 -7.51 -22.12
C GLU A 161 -2.44 -6.78 -21.06
N ARG A 162 -2.43 -7.29 -19.81
CA ARG A 162 -3.08 -6.64 -18.66
C ARG A 162 -2.18 -5.64 -17.94
N ALA A 163 -1.12 -5.15 -18.58
CA ALA A 163 -0.23 -4.18 -17.97
C ALA A 163 -1.01 -2.92 -17.57
N TYR A 164 -0.83 -2.48 -16.33
CA TYR A 164 -1.59 -1.36 -15.78
C TYR A 164 -1.13 -0.02 -16.38
N SER A 165 -2.07 0.92 -16.47
CA SER A 165 -1.93 2.22 -17.10
C SER A 165 -0.90 3.09 -16.39
N ALA A 166 -0.20 3.91 -17.18
CA ALA A 166 0.59 5.00 -16.61
C ALA A 166 -0.31 6.00 -15.86
N PRO A 167 0.17 6.68 -14.81
CA PRO A 167 -0.63 7.66 -14.07
C PRO A 167 -1.28 8.73 -14.96
N THR A 168 -0.62 9.12 -16.06
CA THR A 168 -1.11 10.13 -17.01
C THR A 168 -2.29 9.66 -17.85
N ASN A 169 -2.42 8.35 -18.07
CA ASN A 169 -3.44 7.75 -18.93
C ASN A 169 -4.57 7.08 -18.12
N MET A 170 -4.50 7.16 -16.79
CA MET A 170 -5.42 6.45 -15.92
C MET A 170 -6.77 7.16 -15.85
N THR A 171 -7.81 6.49 -16.35
CA THR A 171 -9.19 6.98 -16.37
C THR A 171 -10.05 6.25 -15.34
N VAL A 172 -11.15 6.86 -14.91
CA VAL A 172 -12.14 6.22 -14.03
C VAL A 172 -12.91 5.16 -14.84
N PRO A 173 -12.81 3.86 -14.51
CA PRO A 173 -13.55 2.82 -15.21
C PRO A 173 -15.06 2.94 -15.00
N ALA A 174 -15.86 2.57 -16.01
CA ALA A 174 -17.31 2.71 -15.98
C ALA A 174 -17.99 1.96 -14.82
N ASP A 175 -17.49 0.76 -14.48
CA ASP A 175 -18.00 -0.03 -13.36
C ASP A 175 -17.70 0.63 -12.01
N PHE A 176 -16.53 1.26 -11.86
CA PHE A 176 -16.23 2.06 -10.68
C PHE A 176 -17.04 3.36 -10.61
N GLN A 177 -17.28 4.01 -11.75
CA GLN A 177 -18.14 5.20 -11.82
C GLN A 177 -19.58 4.86 -11.38
N ALA A 178 -20.14 3.76 -11.88
CA ALA A 178 -21.46 3.30 -11.45
C ALA A 178 -21.53 3.02 -9.94
N ALA A 179 -20.47 2.42 -9.37
CA ALA A 179 -20.39 2.18 -7.94
C ALA A 179 -20.25 3.48 -7.10
N LEU A 180 -19.53 4.48 -7.60
CA LEU A 180 -19.48 5.81 -7.00
C LEU A 180 -20.85 6.47 -7.03
N ASP A 181 -21.55 6.43 -8.16
CA ASP A 181 -22.87 7.06 -8.32
C ASP A 181 -23.94 6.42 -7.40
N ALA A 182 -23.77 5.14 -7.04
CA ALA A 182 -24.61 4.45 -6.06
C ALA A 182 -24.29 4.80 -4.58
N ASN A 183 -23.18 5.50 -4.30
CA ASN A 183 -22.78 5.88 -2.94
C ASN A 183 -22.36 7.36 -2.86
N ALA A 184 -23.30 8.22 -2.48
CA ALA A 184 -23.10 9.67 -2.43
C ALA A 184 -21.94 10.13 -1.53
N ALA A 185 -21.67 9.43 -0.42
CA ALA A 185 -20.56 9.76 0.47
C ALA A 185 -19.21 9.45 -0.18
N ALA A 186 -19.07 8.26 -0.75
CA ALA A 186 -17.87 7.85 -1.48
C ALA A 186 -17.60 8.75 -2.68
N LYS A 187 -18.64 9.08 -3.46
CA LYS A 187 -18.55 9.99 -4.60
C LYS A 187 -18.06 11.37 -4.17
N SER A 188 -18.71 11.96 -3.17
CA SER A 188 -18.36 13.29 -2.67
C SER A 188 -16.91 13.33 -2.20
N PHE A 189 -16.45 12.30 -1.50
CA PHE A 189 -15.05 12.22 -1.07
C PHE A 189 -14.09 12.07 -2.24
N PHE A 190 -14.38 11.15 -3.18
CA PHE A 190 -13.57 10.91 -4.36
C PHE A 190 -13.38 12.17 -5.21
N ASP A 191 -14.44 12.99 -5.35
CA ASP A 191 -14.41 14.25 -6.07
C ASP A 191 -13.40 15.26 -5.45
N THR A 192 -13.13 15.17 -4.14
CA THR A 192 -12.12 16.02 -3.46
C THR A 192 -10.67 15.54 -3.60
N LEU A 193 -10.44 14.35 -4.16
CA LEU A 193 -9.11 13.76 -4.27
C LEU A 193 -8.30 14.40 -5.40
N GLY A 194 -7.02 14.66 -5.14
CA GLY A 194 -6.06 15.09 -6.14
C GLY A 194 -5.64 13.96 -7.09
N LYS A 195 -4.93 14.29 -8.18
CA LYS A 195 -4.48 13.31 -9.19
C LYS A 195 -3.73 12.12 -8.60
N SER A 196 -2.81 12.37 -7.66
CA SER A 196 -2.01 11.31 -7.02
C SER A 196 -2.84 10.35 -6.17
N GLU A 197 -3.83 10.88 -5.42
CA GLU A 197 -4.72 10.07 -4.60
C GLU A 197 -5.69 9.25 -5.45
N ARG A 198 -6.25 9.86 -6.51
CA ARG A 198 -7.09 9.14 -7.48
C ARG A 198 -6.31 8.01 -8.15
N TYR A 199 -5.06 8.25 -8.53
CA TYR A 199 -4.19 7.22 -9.08
C TYR A 199 -4.04 6.03 -8.14
N LEU A 200 -3.83 6.24 -6.83
CA LEU A 200 -3.74 5.13 -5.87
C LEU A 200 -5.02 4.28 -5.81
N VAL A 201 -6.18 4.91 -5.90
CA VAL A 201 -7.48 4.22 -5.94
C VAL A 201 -7.64 3.42 -7.23
N LEU A 202 -7.45 4.08 -8.37
CA LEU A 202 -7.65 3.49 -9.70
C LEU A 202 -6.64 2.37 -9.99
N LEU A 203 -5.39 2.53 -9.57
CA LEU A 203 -4.36 1.50 -9.67
C LEU A 203 -4.77 0.22 -8.95
N LYS A 204 -5.46 0.31 -7.80
CA LYS A 204 -5.96 -0.89 -7.10
C LYS A 204 -7.01 -1.63 -7.91
N ILE A 205 -7.78 -0.94 -8.74
CA ILE A 205 -8.80 -1.55 -9.61
C ILE A 205 -8.11 -2.27 -10.78
N GLU A 206 -7.15 -1.63 -11.44
CA GLU A 206 -6.41 -2.23 -12.55
C GLU A 206 -5.55 -3.43 -12.12
N LEU A 207 -4.98 -3.39 -10.91
CA LEU A 207 -4.22 -4.52 -10.36
C LEU A 207 -5.10 -5.67 -9.86
N ALA A 208 -6.42 -5.52 -9.78
CA ALA A 208 -7.31 -6.60 -9.39
C ALA A 208 -7.45 -7.63 -10.53
N SER A 209 -7.44 -8.92 -10.19
CA SER A 209 -7.88 -9.93 -11.15
C SER A 209 -9.34 -9.73 -11.51
N LEU A 210 -9.78 -10.24 -12.66
CA LEU A 210 -11.20 -10.17 -13.06
C LEU A 210 -12.12 -10.74 -11.98
N ALA A 211 -11.75 -11.88 -11.38
CA ALA A 211 -12.50 -12.49 -10.29
C ALA A 211 -12.56 -11.64 -9.01
N ALA A 212 -11.53 -10.85 -8.73
CA ALA A 212 -11.46 -10.01 -7.53
C ALA A 212 -11.93 -8.56 -7.76
N ARG A 213 -12.26 -8.18 -9.00
CA ARG A 213 -12.49 -6.79 -9.40
C ARG A 213 -13.67 -6.15 -8.69
N GLN A 214 -14.82 -6.84 -8.63
CA GLN A 214 -16.01 -6.29 -7.98
C GLN A 214 -15.82 -6.14 -6.46
N ASN A 215 -15.25 -7.16 -5.81
CA ASN A 215 -14.90 -7.08 -4.39
C ASN A 215 -13.90 -5.95 -4.10
N ARG A 216 -12.96 -5.71 -5.01
CA ARG A 216 -12.02 -4.59 -4.91
C ARG A 216 -12.74 -3.26 -5.01
N ILE A 217 -13.63 -3.09 -5.99
CA ILE A 217 -14.43 -1.87 -6.16
C ILE A 217 -15.25 -1.60 -4.90
N GLN A 218 -15.97 -2.60 -4.37
CA GLN A 218 -16.77 -2.43 -3.17
C GLN A 218 -15.93 -1.98 -1.97
N ALA A 219 -14.79 -2.64 -1.72
CA ALA A 219 -13.88 -2.24 -0.64
C ALA A 219 -13.33 -0.81 -0.81
N LEU A 220 -13.14 -0.33 -2.05
CA LEU A 220 -12.73 1.05 -2.30
C LEU A 220 -13.87 2.02 -1.99
N ILE A 221 -15.10 1.70 -2.41
CA ILE A 221 -16.29 2.50 -2.08
C ILE A 221 -16.45 2.62 -0.57
N ASP A 222 -16.35 1.51 0.17
CA ASP A 222 -16.49 1.51 1.63
C ASP A 222 -15.43 2.39 2.31
N ASN A 223 -14.17 2.33 1.84
CA ASN A 223 -13.10 3.19 2.35
C ASN A 223 -13.33 4.67 2.04
N LEU A 224 -13.72 4.98 0.80
CA LEU A 224 -13.96 6.36 0.36
C LEU A 224 -15.17 6.97 1.10
N ALA A 225 -16.22 6.18 1.35
CA ALA A 225 -17.39 6.61 2.11
C ALA A 225 -17.08 7.03 3.55
N VAL A 226 -15.94 6.58 4.10
CA VAL A 226 -15.46 6.97 5.43
C VAL A 226 -14.21 7.88 5.39
N GLY A 227 -13.92 8.48 4.23
CA GLY A 227 -12.83 9.46 4.09
C GLY A 227 -11.41 8.87 4.07
N LYS A 228 -11.26 7.58 3.69
CA LYS A 228 -9.97 6.89 3.62
C LYS A 228 -9.51 6.68 2.17
N VAL A 229 -8.25 7.00 1.90
CA VAL A 229 -7.58 6.70 0.62
C VAL A 229 -6.61 5.53 0.85
N PRO A 230 -6.79 4.38 0.19
CA PRO A 230 -5.88 3.25 0.32
C PRO A 230 -4.44 3.60 -0.06
N GLY A 231 -3.48 3.25 0.80
CA GLY A 231 -2.06 3.50 0.56
C GLY A 231 -1.61 4.94 0.80
N SER A 232 -2.51 5.84 1.22
CA SER A 232 -2.14 7.16 1.72
C SER A 232 -1.78 7.09 3.21
N ASN A 233 -0.67 7.73 3.60
CA ASN A 233 -0.33 7.96 5.01
C ASN A 233 -1.06 9.18 5.60
N THR A 234 -1.86 9.89 4.80
CA THR A 234 -2.63 11.04 5.27
C THR A 234 -3.77 10.53 6.17
N ALA A 235 -3.91 11.11 7.36
CA ALA A 235 -5.00 10.78 8.29
C ALA A 235 -6.37 10.90 7.59
N THR A 236 -7.34 10.09 8.02
CA THR A 236 -8.73 10.13 7.56
C THR A 236 -9.20 11.59 7.46
N ARG A 237 -9.57 12.04 6.26
CA ARG A 237 -10.11 13.39 6.10
C ARG A 237 -11.56 13.34 6.58
N THR A 238 -11.88 14.09 7.63
CA THR A 238 -13.25 14.20 8.11
C THR A 238 -14.13 14.71 6.98
N LEU A 239 -15.14 13.93 6.60
CA LEU A 239 -16.15 14.37 5.64
C LEU A 239 -16.92 15.53 6.27
N ALA A 240 -16.83 16.72 5.68
CA ALA A 240 -17.75 17.79 6.04
C ALA A 240 -19.17 17.34 5.63
N PRO A 241 -20.18 17.49 6.51
CA PRO A 241 -21.55 17.12 6.15
C PRO A 241 -21.99 17.93 4.93
N PRO A 242 -22.81 17.35 4.02
CA PRO A 242 -23.27 18.04 2.83
C PRO A 242 -23.99 19.33 3.24
N ALA A 243 -23.58 20.46 2.65
CA ALA A 243 -24.17 21.76 2.95
C ALA A 243 -25.67 21.73 2.65
N SER A 244 -26.51 21.86 3.68
CA SER A 244 -27.95 22.00 3.53
C SER A 244 -28.24 23.32 2.81
N ARG A 245 -28.69 23.22 1.56
CA ARG A 245 -29.06 24.38 0.75
C ARG A 245 -30.41 24.92 1.24
N VAL A 246 -30.40 25.76 2.27
CA VAL A 246 -31.58 26.55 2.65
C VAL A 246 -31.76 27.66 1.62
N ARG A 247 -32.71 27.50 0.70
CA ARG A 247 -33.17 28.58 -0.18
C ARG A 247 -33.88 29.64 0.69
N LYS A 248 -33.26 30.80 0.89
CA LYS A 248 -33.98 31.98 1.38
C LYS A 248 -34.91 32.49 0.27
N ALA A 249 -36.22 32.43 0.51
CA ALA A 249 -37.20 33.10 -0.32
C ALA A 249 -36.96 34.62 -0.26
N ARG A 250 -36.79 35.25 -1.43
CA ARG A 250 -36.76 36.70 -1.57
C ARG A 250 -38.19 37.19 -1.76
N THR A 251 -38.74 37.83 -0.74
CA THR A 251 -39.92 38.70 -0.87
C THR A 251 -39.52 39.99 -1.60
N LYS A 252 -40.26 40.34 -2.64
CA LYS A 252 -40.17 41.65 -3.33
C LYS A 252 -41.00 42.69 -2.55
N PRO A 253 -40.51 43.92 -2.34
CA PRO A 253 -41.36 45.02 -1.92
C PRO A 253 -42.09 45.65 -3.10
N ARG A 254 -43.21 46.29 -2.79
CA ARG A 254 -44.25 46.84 -3.66
C ARG A 254 -43.91 48.24 -4.17
#